data_AF-A0A351UT61-F1
#
_entry.id   AF-A0A351UT61-F1
#
_cell.length_a   1.000
_cell.length_b   1.000
_cell.length_c   1.000
_cell.angle_alpha   90.00
_cell.angle_beta   90.00
_cell.angle_gamma   90.00
#
_symmetry.space_group_name_H-M   'P 1'
#
loop_
_entity.id
_entity.type
_entity.pdbx_description
1 polymer ?
#
loop_
_entity_poly.entity_id
_entity_poly.type
_entity_poly.pdbx_seq_one_letter_code
_entity_poly.pdbx_strand_id
1 'polypeptide(L)' 'TIAYIMAKYGMDVIDSGIAVLCMHAPHEVASKADIYEAVKGYRAFLRDRF' A
#
# COMPACT_ATOMS: atom_id res chain seq x y z
N THR A 1 8.49 -3.95 6.07
CA THR A 1 8.42 -3.52 4.66
C THR A 1 9.76 -2.98 4.23
N ILE A 2 9.88 -2.45 3.01
CA ILE A 2 11.17 -2.03 2.40
C ILE A 2 11.29 -0.52 2.21
N ALA A 3 10.36 0.31 2.72
CA ALA A 3 10.38 1.77 2.51
C ALA A 3 11.70 2.44 2.92
N TYR A 4 12.33 1.99 4.01
CA TYR A 4 13.59 2.55 4.50
C TYR A 4 14.74 2.46 3.49
N ILE A 5 14.71 1.48 2.58
CA ILE A 5 15.75 1.31 1.54
C ILE A 5 15.71 2.49 0.58
N MET A 6 14.52 2.95 0.21
CA MET A 6 14.31 4.09 -0.67
C MET A 6 14.53 5.41 0.06
N ALA A 7 14.11 5.50 1.33
CA ALA A 7 14.36 6.66 2.19
C ALA A 7 15.86 7.00 2.30
N LYS A 8 16.74 5.98 2.30
CA LYS A 8 18.20 6.16 2.33
C LYS A 8 18.74 7.02 1.17
N TYR A 9 18.04 7.05 0.03
CA TYR A 9 18.40 7.86 -1.13
C TYR A 9 17.75 9.25 -1.13
N GLY A 10 17.14 9.67 -0.01
CA GLY A 10 16.53 10.99 0.14
C GLY A 10 15.12 11.10 -0.46
N MET A 11 14.46 9.98 -0.73
CA MET A 11 13.06 9.98 -1.17
C MET A 11 12.11 10.13 0.02
N ASP A 12 11.07 10.96 -0.14
CA ASP A 12 9.95 11.03 0.80
C ASP A 12 9.01 9.84 0.57
N VAL A 13 9.01 8.90 1.53
CA VAL A 13 8.34 7.60 1.38
C VAL A 13 7.33 7.35 2.47
N ILE A 14 6.29 6.59 2.11
CA ILE A 14 5.28 6.07 3.03
C ILE A 14 4.98 4.61 2.66
N ASP A 15 4.88 3.74 3.66
CA ASP A 15 4.35 2.39 3.47
C ASP A 15 2.82 2.45 3.47
N SER A 16 2.21 2.01 2.38
CA SER A 16 0.76 1.92 2.24
C SER A 16 0.36 0.51 1.81
N GLY A 17 -0.75 0.02 2.34
CA GLY A 17 -1.24 -1.33 2.13
C GLY A 17 -2.62 -1.52 2.76
N ILE A 18 -3.25 -2.65 2.46
CA ILE A 18 -4.55 -3.02 3.03
C ILE A 18 -4.40 -4.05 4.13
N ALA A 19 -5.41 -4.14 5.00
CA ALA A 19 -5.47 -5.19 6.00
C ALA A 19 -5.70 -6.56 5.34
N VAL A 20 -5.03 -7.57 5.88
CA VAL A 20 -5.24 -8.98 5.54
C VAL A 20 -5.44 -9.78 6.82
N LEU A 21 -6.35 -10.74 6.79
CA LEU A 21 -6.56 -11.71 7.87
C LEU A 21 -5.71 -12.96 7.61
N CYS A 22 -5.20 -13.55 8.69
CA CYS A 22 -4.33 -14.73 8.66
C CYS A 22 -3.06 -14.52 7.82
N MET A 23 -2.41 -13.36 7.98
CA MET A 23 -1.16 -13.04 7.28
C MET A 23 -0.13 -14.19 7.44
N HIS A 24 0.50 -14.56 6.33
CA HIS A 24 1.42 -15.69 6.15
C HIS A 24 0.81 -17.10 6.21
N ALA A 25 -0.51 -17.26 6.24
CA ALA A 25 -1.15 -18.57 6.07
C ALA A 25 -1.22 -18.98 4.57
N PRO A 26 -1.42 -20.27 4.25
CA PRO A 26 -1.65 -20.71 2.87
C PRO A 26 -2.86 -20.02 2.19
N HIS A 27 -3.83 -19.57 2.99
CA HIS A 27 -5.01 -18.84 2.54
C HIS A 27 -5.19 -17.57 3.37
N GLU A 28 -4.83 -16.43 2.78
CA GLU A 28 -5.08 -15.10 3.35
C GLU A 28 -6.42 -14.55 2.84
N VAL A 29 -7.09 -13.74 3.66
CA VAL A 29 -8.37 -13.12 3.30
C VAL A 29 -8.24 -11.61 3.34
N ALA A 30 -8.70 -10.95 2.28
CA ALA A 30 -8.74 -9.49 2.16
C ALA A 30 -10.17 -9.01 1.83
N SER A 31 -10.50 -7.80 2.28
CA SER A 31 -11.78 -7.15 1.99
C SER A 31 -11.82 -6.64 0.54
N LYS A 32 -12.93 -6.88 -0.16
CA LYS A 32 -13.15 -6.31 -1.50
C LYS A 32 -13.19 -4.77 -1.47
N ALA A 33 -13.76 -4.19 -0.42
CA ALA A 33 -13.85 -2.74 -0.26
C ALA A 33 -12.45 -2.13 -0.09
N ASP A 34 -11.61 -2.74 0.75
CA ASP A 34 -10.26 -2.24 1.00
C ASP A 34 -9.39 -2.33 -0.27
N ILE A 35 -9.51 -3.41 -1.04
CA ILE A 35 -8.85 -3.55 -2.35
C ILE A 35 -9.27 -2.42 -3.30
N TYR A 36 -10.58 -2.15 -3.39
CA TYR A 36 -11.10 -1.10 -4.26
C TYR A 36 -10.60 0.29 -3.87
N GLU A 37 -10.65 0.61 -2.57
CA GLU A 37 -10.18 1.91 -2.07
C GLU A 37 -8.66 2.05 -2.18
N ALA A 38 -7.87 0.99 -2.02
CA ALA A 38 -6.42 1.04 -2.26
C ALA A 38 -6.09 1.39 -3.72
N VAL A 39 -6.76 0.76 -4.69
CA VAL A 39 -6.59 1.09 -6.12
C VAL A 39 -6.97 2.54 -6.38
N LYS A 40 -8.07 3.02 -5.80
CA LYS A 40 -8.51 4.40 -5.94
C LYS A 40 -7.52 5.39 -5.29
N GLY A 41 -7.02 5.08 -4.10
CA GLY A 41 -6.04 5.88 -3.36
C GLY A 41 -4.74 6.05 -4.12
N TYR A 42 -4.17 4.96 -4.64
CA TYR A 42 -2.95 5.05 -5.47
C TYR A 42 -3.19 5.82 -6.76
N ARG A 43 -4.34 5.64 -7.41
CA ARG A 43 -4.69 6.44 -8.60
C ARG A 43 -4.87 7.92 -8.27
N ALA A 44 -5.40 8.25 -7.10
CA ALA A 44 -5.53 9.63 -6.65
C ALA A 44 -4.14 10.25 -6.44
N PHE A 45 -3.25 9.56 -5.71
CA PHE A 45 -1.87 9.98 -5.49
C PHE A 45 -1.11 10.23 -6.81
N LEU A 46 -1.26 9.36 -7.81
CA LEU A 46 -0.61 9.53 -9.12
C LEU A 46 -1.21 10.64 -9.99
N ARG A 47 -2.47 11.01 -9.76
CA ARG A 47 -3.14 12.09 -10.50
C ARG A 47 -2.96 13.45 -9.85
N ASP A 48 -2.66 13.46 -8.56
CA ASP A 48 -2.37 14.69 -7.84
C ASP A 48 -1.18 15.38 -8.48
N ARG A 49 -1.33 16.67 -8.82
CA ARG A 49 -0.25 17.46 -9.41
C ARG A 49 0.38 18.28 -8.30
N PHE A 50 1.55 17.82 -7.86
CA PHE A 50 2.43 18.57 -6.96
C PHE A 50 2.98 19.84 -7.62
#